data_AF-A0A0D2HAM8-F1
#
_entry.id   AF-A0A0D2HAM8-F1
#
_cell.length_a   1.000
_cell.length_b   1.000
_cell.length_c   1.000
_cell.angle_alpha   90.00
_cell.angle_beta   90.00
_cell.angle_gamma   90.00
#
_symmetry.space_group_name_H-M   'P 1'
#
loop_
_entity.id
_entity.type
_entity.pdbx_description
1 polymer ?
#
loop_
_entity_poly.entity_id
_entity_poly.type
_entity_poly.pdbx_seq_one_letter_code
_entity_poly.pdbx_strand_id
1 'polypeptide(L)'
;MLVHNAVLAEEIYALNAIYGEGLIVATFSDAHHTTVSIRLPAFSYSFLLRVLGDYPRSPPHVLGVDNLVESTKQEVRQNIVYLGACVRAVHHPENVCLYDAIEEFKVVHKALQAHNRQPEDADEASQLKSARRSTILRDLAIRASAKQIDPGNQESAAEHSPFDIVGCAVCMEPFFRVDVVDLKCRHSFCLECLHGKF
;
A
#
# COMPACT_ATOMS: atom_id res chain seq x y z
N MET A 1 -19.61 0.68 -17.16
CA MET A 1 -18.85 1.95 -17.19
C MET A 1 -17.65 1.75 -18.11
N LEU A 2 -17.33 2.72 -18.97
CA LEU A 2 -16.16 2.63 -19.85
C LEU A 2 -14.90 3.01 -19.07
N VAL A 3 -13.86 2.17 -19.11
CA VAL A 3 -12.54 2.47 -18.54
C VAL A 3 -11.66 2.98 -19.69
N HIS A 4 -11.16 4.21 -19.58
CA HIS A 4 -10.43 4.88 -20.67
C HIS A 4 -9.02 4.28 -20.91
N ASN A 5 -8.34 3.82 -19.86
CA ASN A 5 -7.06 3.14 -20.01
C ASN A 5 -7.33 1.67 -20.41
N ALA A 6 -6.97 1.32 -21.65
CA ALA A 6 -7.24 -0.01 -22.20
C ALA A 6 -6.53 -1.13 -21.43
N VAL A 7 -5.28 -0.91 -21.01
CA VAL A 7 -4.49 -1.88 -20.23
C VAL A 7 -5.15 -2.17 -18.89
N LEU A 8 -5.61 -1.13 -18.19
CA LEU A 8 -6.36 -1.27 -16.95
C LEU A 8 -7.70 -1.98 -17.19
N ALA A 9 -8.40 -1.68 -18.28
CA ALA A 9 -9.67 -2.33 -18.61
C ALA A 9 -9.50 -3.85 -18.81
N GLU A 10 -8.45 -4.26 -19.52
CA GLU A 10 -8.09 -5.67 -19.72
C GLU A 10 -7.70 -6.34 -18.39
N GLU A 11 -6.92 -5.67 -17.56
CA GLU A 11 -6.54 -6.20 -16.25
C GLU A 11 -7.75 -6.37 -15.32
N ILE A 12 -8.67 -5.40 -15.27
CA ILE A 12 -9.92 -5.50 -14.51
C ILE A 12 -10.74 -6.70 -14.99
N TYR A 13 -10.85 -6.88 -16.30
CA TYR A 13 -11.55 -8.02 -16.89
C TYR A 13 -10.90 -9.34 -16.45
N ALA A 14 -9.58 -9.46 -16.58
CA ALA A 14 -8.84 -10.65 -16.16
C ALA A 14 -9.00 -10.95 -14.67
N LEU A 15 -8.92 -9.93 -13.81
CA LEU A 15 -9.04 -10.09 -12.37
C LEU A 15 -10.45 -10.52 -11.93
N ASN A 16 -11.48 -9.94 -12.54
CA ASN A 16 -12.86 -10.38 -12.32
C ASN A 16 -13.09 -11.81 -12.84
N ALA A 17 -12.41 -12.24 -13.91
CA ALA A 17 -12.49 -13.62 -14.37
C ALA A 17 -11.81 -14.61 -13.39
N ILE A 18 -10.70 -14.22 -12.74
CA ILE A 18 -9.96 -15.05 -11.78
C ILE A 18 -10.69 -15.16 -10.44
N TYR A 19 -11.17 -14.05 -9.90
CA TYR A 19 -11.69 -13.97 -8.53
C TYR A 19 -13.22 -13.92 -8.43
N GLY A 20 -13.91 -13.82 -9.56
CA GLY A 20 -15.35 -13.65 -9.65
C GLY A 20 -15.74 -12.21 -9.98
N GLU A 21 -16.92 -12.07 -10.59
CA GLU A 21 -17.46 -10.78 -10.99
C GLU A 21 -17.59 -9.82 -9.80
N GLY A 22 -17.22 -8.56 -10.04
CA GLY A 22 -17.36 -7.50 -9.04
C GLY A 22 -16.24 -7.44 -8.00
N LEU A 23 -15.15 -8.20 -8.16
CA LEU A 23 -13.93 -7.99 -7.37
C LEU A 23 -13.42 -6.56 -7.55
N ILE A 24 -13.27 -6.13 -8.81
CA ILE A 24 -12.83 -4.79 -9.17
C ILE A 24 -13.89 -4.12 -10.02
N VAL A 25 -14.36 -2.97 -9.54
CA VAL A 25 -15.36 -2.15 -10.22
C VAL A 25 -14.80 -0.75 -10.39
N ALA A 26 -14.73 -0.28 -11.63
CA ALA A 26 -14.42 1.11 -11.91
C ALA A 26 -15.62 1.99 -11.50
N THR A 27 -15.36 2.98 -10.66
CA THR A 27 -16.39 3.91 -10.12
C THR A 27 -16.36 5.28 -10.81
N PHE A 28 -15.20 5.65 -11.35
CA PHE A 28 -15.00 6.86 -12.14
C PHE A 28 -13.91 6.60 -13.18
N SER A 29 -14.04 7.16 -14.38
CA SER A 29 -13.00 7.10 -15.41
C SER A 29 -13.10 8.27 -16.36
N ASP A 30 -12.00 8.98 -16.55
CA ASP A 30 -11.80 10.00 -17.58
C ASP A 30 -10.46 9.77 -18.30
N ALA A 31 -10.07 10.72 -19.16
CA ALA A 31 -8.82 10.64 -19.92
C ALA A 31 -7.55 10.74 -19.04
N HIS A 32 -7.65 11.25 -17.81
CA HIS A 32 -6.51 11.49 -16.92
C HIS A 32 -6.33 10.40 -15.87
N HIS A 33 -7.44 9.84 -15.36
CA HIS A 33 -7.39 8.80 -14.34
C HIS A 33 -8.68 7.98 -14.27
N THR A 34 -8.57 6.83 -13.62
CA THR A 34 -9.68 5.94 -13.28
C THR A 34 -9.64 5.68 -11.78
N THR A 35 -10.79 5.80 -11.12
CA THR A 35 -10.96 5.31 -9.74
C THR A 35 -11.60 3.94 -9.80
N VAL A 36 -11.01 3.00 -9.07
CA VAL A 36 -11.50 1.64 -8.94
C VAL A 36 -11.76 1.30 -7.47
N SER A 37 -12.82 0.53 -7.24
CA SER A 37 -13.14 -0.09 -5.96
C SER A 37 -12.79 -1.57 -6.02
N ILE A 38 -12.00 -2.05 -5.06
CA ILE A 38 -11.53 -3.43 -4.96
C ILE A 38 -12.13 -4.08 -3.71
N ARG A 39 -13.02 -5.05 -3.90
CA ARG A 39 -13.67 -5.81 -2.81
C ARG A 39 -12.97 -7.14 -2.60
N LEU A 40 -12.10 -7.20 -1.60
CA LEU A 40 -11.40 -8.43 -1.23
C LEU A 40 -12.26 -9.28 -0.27
N PRO A 41 -12.46 -10.60 -0.49
CA PRO A 41 -13.38 -11.43 0.31
C PRO A 41 -13.09 -11.50 1.82
N ALA A 42 -11.86 -11.20 2.24
CA ALA A 42 -11.45 -11.22 3.64
C ALA A 42 -11.85 -9.94 4.41
N PHE A 43 -12.47 -8.95 3.76
CA PHE A 43 -12.74 -7.64 4.31
C PHE A 43 -14.21 -7.24 4.12
N SER A 44 -14.75 -6.50 5.08
CA SER A 44 -16.13 -5.98 5.05
C SER A 44 -16.26 -4.64 4.31
N TYR A 45 -15.19 -4.17 3.69
CA TYR A 45 -15.09 -2.88 3.00
C TYR A 45 -14.30 -3.05 1.70
N SER A 46 -14.43 -2.09 0.79
CA SER A 46 -13.68 -2.09 -0.47
C SER A 46 -12.58 -1.04 -0.43
N PHE A 47 -11.43 -1.36 -1.02
CA PHE A 47 -10.33 -0.41 -1.17
C PHE A 47 -10.57 0.49 -2.37
N LEU A 48 -10.31 1.79 -2.22
CA LEU A 48 -10.37 2.76 -3.32
C LEU A 48 -8.98 3.04 -3.85
N LEU A 49 -8.77 2.84 -5.14
CA LEU A 49 -7.51 3.12 -5.83
C LEU A 49 -7.73 4.12 -6.96
N ARG A 50 -6.77 5.01 -7.13
CA ARG A 50 -6.63 5.91 -8.29
C ARG A 50 -5.55 5.36 -9.21
N VAL A 51 -5.91 5.11 -10.46
CA VAL A 51 -4.99 4.68 -11.52
C VAL A 51 -4.89 5.82 -12.52
N LEU A 52 -3.68 6.34 -12.75
CA LEU A 52 -3.47 7.43 -13.70
C LEU A 52 -3.51 6.90 -15.15
N GLY A 53 -3.75 7.79 -16.10
CA GLY A 53 -3.90 7.44 -17.51
C GLY A 53 -2.66 6.82 -18.15
N ASP A 54 -1.49 7.01 -17.55
CA ASP A 54 -0.21 6.46 -18.00
C ASP A 54 0.13 5.07 -17.44
N TYR A 55 -0.76 4.47 -16.63
CA TYR A 55 -0.66 3.07 -16.20
C TYR A 55 -0.47 2.13 -17.42
N PRO A 56 0.48 1.16 -17.37
CA PRO A 56 1.23 0.68 -16.20
C PRO A 56 2.52 1.44 -15.85
N ARG A 57 2.88 2.53 -16.55
CA ARG A 57 4.13 3.25 -16.29
C ARG A 57 4.18 3.86 -14.90
N SER A 58 3.08 4.47 -14.47
CA SER A 58 2.89 4.86 -13.08
C SER A 58 2.11 3.77 -12.32
N PRO A 59 2.39 3.57 -11.02
CA PRO A 59 1.63 2.63 -10.20
C PRO A 59 0.25 3.18 -9.81
N PRO A 60 -0.72 2.30 -9.51
CA PRO A 60 -1.94 2.66 -8.81
C PRO A 60 -1.65 3.29 -7.44
N HIS A 61 -2.49 4.24 -7.03
CA HIS A 61 -2.42 4.92 -5.74
C HIS A 61 -3.61 4.51 -4.87
N VAL A 62 -3.37 3.94 -3.70
CA VAL A 62 -4.44 3.63 -2.75
C VAL A 62 -4.89 4.92 -2.07
N LEU A 63 -6.17 5.26 -2.23
CA LEU A 63 -6.78 6.47 -1.64
C LEU A 63 -7.34 6.21 -0.25
N GLY A 64 -7.85 4.99 -0.01
CA GLY A 64 -8.52 4.64 1.23
C GLY A 64 -9.51 3.50 1.04
N VAL A 65 -10.69 3.64 1.65
CA VAL A 65 -11.80 2.69 1.54
C VAL A 65 -13.11 3.41 1.21
N ASP A 66 -14.07 2.67 0.65
CA ASP A 66 -15.38 3.19 0.24
C ASP A 66 -16.37 3.42 1.39
N ASN A 67 -16.01 3.01 2.61
CA ASN A 67 -16.85 3.13 3.81
C ASN A 67 -16.24 4.09 4.83
N LEU A 68 -16.95 5.20 5.10
CA LEU A 68 -16.54 6.25 6.04
C LEU A 68 -16.43 5.77 7.50
N VAL A 69 -17.26 4.82 7.92
CA VAL A 69 -17.21 4.29 9.29
C VAL A 69 -15.99 3.40 9.45
N GLU A 70 -15.76 2.52 8.47
CA GLU A 70 -14.61 1.62 8.46
C GLU A 70 -13.28 2.38 8.38
N SER A 71 -13.23 3.49 7.63
CA SER A 71 -11.99 4.29 7.49
C SER A 71 -11.47 4.88 8.80
N THR A 72 -12.32 5.03 9.82
CA THR A 72 -11.90 5.50 11.16
C THR A 72 -11.16 4.44 11.96
N LYS A 73 -11.37 3.15 11.65
CA LYS A 73 -10.77 2.04 12.38
C LYS A 73 -9.28 1.95 12.09
N GLN A 74 -8.49 1.76 13.15
CA GLN A 74 -7.02 1.71 13.06
C GLN A 74 -6.55 0.55 12.17
N GLU A 75 -7.19 -0.63 12.27
CA GLU A 75 -6.88 -1.81 11.46
C GLU A 75 -7.11 -1.56 9.96
N VAL A 76 -8.15 -0.80 9.60
CA VAL A 76 -8.49 -0.46 8.22
C VAL A 76 -7.47 0.50 7.65
N ARG A 77 -7.11 1.55 8.40
CA ARG A 77 -6.02 2.47 8.05
C ARG A 77 -4.69 1.73 7.83
N GLN A 78 -4.39 0.74 8.68
CA GLN A 78 -3.21 -0.10 8.50
C GLN A 78 -3.29 -0.95 7.23
N ASN A 79 -4.45 -1.55 6.93
CA ASN A 79 -4.63 -2.35 5.73
C ASN A 79 -4.51 -1.52 4.45
N ILE A 80 -5.01 -0.28 4.44
CA ILE A 80 -4.79 0.69 3.35
C ILE A 80 -3.28 0.88 3.12
N VAL A 81 -2.51 1.02 4.20
CA VAL A 81 -1.07 1.23 4.14
C VAL A 81 -0.35 0.02 3.57
N TYR A 82 -0.68 -1.18 4.05
CA TYR A 82 -0.09 -2.41 3.55
C TYR A 82 -0.40 -2.64 2.07
N LEU A 83 -1.64 -2.38 1.64
CA LEU A 83 -1.99 -2.50 0.22
C LEU A 83 -1.19 -1.51 -0.62
N GLY A 84 -1.07 -0.25 -0.18
CA GLY A 84 -0.25 0.76 -0.86
C GLY A 84 1.21 0.34 -0.96
N ALA A 85 1.78 -0.16 0.13
CA ALA A 85 3.15 -0.68 0.16
C ALA A 85 3.33 -1.89 -0.78
N CYS A 86 2.36 -2.80 -0.84
CA CYS A 86 2.38 -3.95 -1.76
C CYS A 86 2.38 -3.48 -3.22
N VAL A 87 1.47 -2.56 -3.59
CA VAL A 87 1.42 -1.98 -4.94
C VAL A 87 2.77 -1.39 -5.34
N ARG A 88 3.38 -0.59 -4.46
CA ARG A 88 4.71 0.00 -4.72
C ARG A 88 5.80 -1.07 -4.84
N ALA A 89 5.77 -2.10 -4.00
CA ALA A 89 6.75 -3.17 -4.00
C ALA A 89 6.68 -4.06 -5.25
N VAL A 90 5.48 -4.30 -5.80
CA VAL A 90 5.30 -5.17 -6.98
C VAL A 90 5.36 -4.42 -8.30
N HIS A 91 5.03 -3.13 -8.33
CA HIS A 91 4.98 -2.33 -9.57
C HIS A 91 6.28 -2.37 -10.39
N HIS A 92 6.13 -2.37 -11.71
CA HIS A 92 7.19 -2.15 -12.68
C HIS A 92 6.59 -1.40 -13.89
N PRO A 93 7.25 -0.37 -14.46
CA PRO A 93 6.63 0.53 -15.46
C PRO A 93 6.06 -0.16 -16.71
N GLU A 94 6.53 -1.35 -17.03
CA GLU A 94 6.12 -2.10 -18.23
C GLU A 94 5.06 -3.18 -17.97
N ASN A 95 4.70 -3.43 -16.71
CA ASN A 95 3.83 -4.54 -16.34
C ASN A 95 2.66 -4.07 -15.48
N VAL A 96 1.48 -4.62 -15.77
CA VAL A 96 0.33 -4.52 -14.88
C VAL A 96 0.62 -5.21 -13.55
N CYS A 97 0.11 -4.67 -12.44
CA CYS A 97 0.54 -5.09 -11.10
C CYS A 97 -0.59 -5.30 -10.08
N LEU A 98 -1.86 -5.14 -10.43
CA LEU A 98 -2.96 -5.28 -9.46
C LEU A 98 -3.11 -6.74 -8.99
N TYR A 99 -2.89 -7.73 -9.87
CA TYR A 99 -2.87 -9.13 -9.47
C TYR A 99 -1.81 -9.40 -8.40
N ASP A 100 -0.55 -9.04 -8.70
CA ASP A 100 0.58 -9.26 -7.81
C ASP A 100 0.41 -8.49 -6.49
N ALA A 101 -0.12 -7.27 -6.55
CA ALA A 101 -0.39 -6.47 -5.35
C ALA A 101 -1.44 -7.12 -4.45
N ILE A 102 -2.50 -7.70 -5.03
CA ILE A 102 -3.54 -8.41 -4.28
C ILE A 102 -2.97 -9.67 -3.62
N GLU A 103 -2.15 -10.45 -4.35
CA GLU A 103 -1.54 -11.66 -3.81
C GLU A 103 -0.52 -11.35 -2.71
N GLU A 104 0.36 -10.38 -2.93
CA GLU A 104 1.32 -9.90 -1.92
C GLU A 104 0.58 -9.41 -0.67
N PHE A 105 -0.50 -8.64 -0.84
CA PHE A 105 -1.30 -8.15 0.27
C PHE A 105 -1.97 -9.29 1.06
N LYS A 106 -2.45 -10.35 0.39
CA LYS A 106 -2.97 -11.55 1.08
C LYS A 106 -1.89 -12.23 1.93
N VAL A 107 -0.66 -12.34 1.43
CA VAL A 107 0.47 -12.90 2.19
C VAL A 107 0.79 -12.05 3.41
N VAL A 108 0.92 -10.73 3.22
CA VAL A 108 1.16 -9.77 4.31
C VAL A 108 0.05 -9.82 5.36
N HIS A 109 -1.21 -9.81 4.94
CA HIS A 109 -2.36 -9.85 5.84
C HIS A 109 -2.42 -11.17 6.64
N LYS A 110 -2.18 -12.32 6.00
CA LYS A 110 -2.08 -13.63 6.70
C LYS A 110 -0.95 -13.63 7.73
N ALA A 111 0.21 -13.08 7.37
CA ALA A 111 1.33 -12.95 8.29
C ALA A 111 0.90 -12.13 9.52
N LEU A 112 0.28 -10.97 9.34
CA LEU A 112 -0.21 -10.13 10.44
C LEU A 112 -1.26 -10.83 11.32
N GLN A 113 -2.16 -11.63 10.75
CA GLN A 113 -3.20 -12.34 11.51
C GLN A 113 -2.68 -13.52 12.35
N ALA A 114 -1.67 -14.25 11.88
CA ALA A 114 -1.17 -15.47 12.54
C ALA A 114 -0.72 -15.25 14.00
N HIS A 115 -0.36 -14.03 14.38
CA HIS A 115 0.14 -13.68 15.73
C HIS A 115 -0.83 -12.88 16.59
N ASN A 116 -2.10 -12.76 16.18
CA ASN A 116 -3.15 -12.34 17.11
C ASN A 116 -3.55 -13.44 18.10
N ARG A 117 -3.02 -14.67 17.97
CA ARG A 117 -3.54 -15.84 18.67
C ARG A 117 -3.02 -16.12 20.08
N GLN A 118 -1.87 -15.61 20.55
CA GLN A 118 -1.52 -15.64 21.99
C GLN A 118 -0.32 -14.73 22.29
N PRO A 119 -0.52 -13.72 23.15
CA PRO A 119 0.42 -13.46 24.24
C PRO A 119 -0.32 -13.31 25.59
N GLU A 120 0.25 -13.86 26.66
CA GLU A 120 -0.30 -13.78 28.03
C GLU A 120 -0.15 -12.37 28.65
N ASP A 121 0.68 -11.51 28.03
CA ASP A 121 0.96 -10.15 28.48
C ASP A 121 0.71 -9.10 27.38
N ALA A 122 -0.08 -8.07 27.68
CA ALA A 122 -0.62 -7.11 26.71
C ALA A 122 0.43 -6.14 26.15
N ASP A 123 1.46 -5.83 26.95
CA ASP A 123 2.52 -4.92 26.54
C ASP A 123 3.52 -5.61 25.61
N GLU A 124 3.93 -6.85 25.91
CA GLU A 124 4.79 -7.65 25.05
C GLU A 124 4.09 -8.01 23.73
N ALA A 125 2.77 -8.25 23.78
CA ALA A 125 1.92 -8.43 22.60
C ALA A 125 1.97 -7.24 21.64
N SER A 126 1.76 -6.03 22.16
CA SER A 126 1.72 -4.79 21.38
C SER A 126 3.08 -4.50 20.76
N GLN A 127 4.12 -4.72 21.54
CA GLN A 127 5.51 -4.59 21.16
C GLN A 127 5.91 -5.52 20.00
N LEU A 128 5.62 -6.82 20.11
CA LEU A 128 5.92 -7.80 19.08
C LEU A 128 5.15 -7.52 17.78
N LYS A 129 3.87 -7.11 17.88
CA LYS A 129 3.06 -6.70 16.74
C LYS A 129 3.69 -5.50 16.03
N SER A 130 4.13 -4.48 16.78
CA SER A 130 4.79 -3.31 16.19
C SER A 130 6.09 -3.68 15.45
N ALA A 131 6.94 -4.51 16.05
CA ALA A 131 8.17 -4.97 15.39
C ALA A 131 7.89 -5.65 14.06
N ARG A 132 6.98 -6.61 14.05
CA ARG A 132 6.68 -7.35 12.83
C ARG A 132 6.10 -6.47 11.74
N ARG A 133 5.21 -5.54 12.11
CA ARG A 133 4.68 -4.53 11.20
C ARG A 133 5.80 -3.71 10.57
N SER A 134 6.78 -3.27 11.37
CA SER A 134 7.94 -2.53 10.86
C SER A 134 8.82 -3.37 9.93
N THR A 135 9.06 -4.65 10.24
CA THR A 135 9.84 -5.55 9.38
C THR A 135 9.18 -5.75 8.02
N ILE A 136 7.86 -5.97 7.99
CA ILE A 136 7.12 -6.15 6.74
C ILE A 136 7.17 -4.88 5.88
N LEU A 137 6.88 -3.72 6.46
CA LEU A 137 6.90 -2.45 5.71
C LEU A 137 8.30 -2.12 5.20
N ARG A 138 9.34 -2.44 5.98
CA ARG A 138 10.73 -2.27 5.59
C ARG A 138 11.11 -3.16 4.40
N ASP A 139 10.76 -4.45 4.43
CA ASP A 139 10.99 -5.34 3.29
C ASP A 139 10.34 -4.81 2.01
N LEU A 140 9.06 -4.43 2.10
CA LEU A 140 8.32 -3.84 0.98
C LEU A 140 8.98 -2.56 0.47
N ALA A 141 9.47 -1.70 1.37
CA ALA A 141 10.14 -0.45 1.00
C ALA A 141 11.47 -0.71 0.30
N ILE A 142 12.27 -1.68 0.76
CA ILE A 142 13.53 -2.09 0.13
C ILE A 142 13.28 -2.62 -1.30
N ARG A 143 12.27 -3.47 -1.46
CA ARG A 143 11.90 -4.00 -2.79
C ARG A 143 11.42 -2.89 -3.72
N ALA A 144 10.62 -1.97 -3.22
CA ALA A 144 10.14 -0.85 -4.01
C ALA A 144 11.28 0.12 -4.40
N SER A 145 12.21 0.42 -3.48
CA SER A 145 13.34 1.32 -3.75
C SER A 145 14.34 0.72 -4.73
N ALA A 146 14.59 -0.59 -4.68
CA ALA A 146 15.54 -1.25 -5.59
C ALA A 146 15.17 -1.05 -7.07
N LYS A 147 13.87 -0.83 -7.35
CA LYS A 147 13.36 -0.57 -8.71
C LYS A 147 13.48 0.89 -9.16
N GLN A 148 13.75 1.82 -8.23
CA GLN A 148 13.92 3.25 -8.52
C GLN A 148 15.37 3.65 -8.84
N ILE A 149 16.33 2.71 -8.74
CA ILE A 149 17.78 2.96 -8.88
C ILE A 149 18.24 3.05 -10.36
N ASP A 150 17.32 3.11 -11.33
CA ASP A 150 17.64 3.39 -12.74
C ASP A 150 17.10 4.78 -13.14
N PRO A 151 17.82 5.89 -12.86
CA PRO A 151 17.28 7.23 -12.93
C PRO A 151 17.50 7.81 -14.34
N GLY A 152 16.72 7.32 -15.29
CA GLY A 152 16.47 8.04 -16.53
C GLY A 152 15.42 9.14 -16.32
N ASN A 153 15.77 10.18 -15.56
CA ASN A 153 15.12 11.50 -15.60
C ASN A 153 13.58 11.55 -15.41
N GLN A 154 13.10 11.68 -14.16
CA GLN A 154 11.75 12.17 -13.88
C GLN A 154 11.77 13.22 -12.76
N GLU A 155 12.10 14.45 -13.12
CA GLU A 155 11.51 15.62 -12.49
C GLU A 155 10.09 15.80 -13.05
N SER A 156 9.07 15.49 -12.27
CA SER A 156 7.79 16.19 -12.39
C SER A 156 6.99 16.06 -11.10
N ALA A 157 6.70 17.22 -10.52
CA ALA A 157 5.62 17.55 -9.59
C ALA A 157 4.73 16.37 -9.13
N ALA A 158 5.24 15.49 -8.27
CA ALA A 158 4.42 14.55 -7.55
C ALA A 158 3.86 15.28 -6.33
N GLU A 159 2.55 15.50 -6.30
CA GLU A 159 1.82 15.67 -5.05
C GLU A 159 2.33 14.61 -4.06
N HIS A 160 2.87 15.03 -2.91
CA HIS A 160 3.45 14.15 -1.90
C HIS A 160 2.48 13.01 -1.58
N SER A 161 2.77 11.81 -2.10
CA SER A 161 1.92 10.65 -1.83
C SER A 161 2.23 10.19 -0.40
N PRO A 162 1.23 9.81 0.40
CA PRO A 162 1.46 9.17 1.71
C PRO A 162 2.20 7.82 1.59
N PHE A 163 2.52 7.40 0.36
CA PHE A 163 3.30 6.21 0.03
C PHE A 163 4.59 6.56 -0.72
N ASP A 164 5.12 7.77 -0.54
CA ASP A 164 6.46 8.12 -1.01
C ASP A 164 7.49 7.32 -0.21
N ILE A 165 8.52 6.82 -0.90
CA ILE A 165 9.63 6.10 -0.27
C ILE A 165 10.68 7.14 0.08
N VAL A 166 11.03 7.24 1.36
CA VAL A 166 12.03 8.17 1.87
C VAL A 166 13.17 7.37 2.47
N GLY A 167 14.40 7.83 2.28
CA GLY A 167 15.56 7.31 3.01
C GLY A 167 15.59 7.86 4.43
N CYS A 168 15.78 7.00 5.43
CA CYS A 168 16.07 7.47 6.77
C CYS A 168 17.34 8.34 6.74
N ALA A 169 17.28 9.58 7.23
CA ALA A 169 18.43 10.49 7.21
C ALA A 169 19.65 9.98 7.99
N VAL A 170 19.48 8.94 8.83
CA VAL A 170 20.53 8.37 9.67
C VAL A 170 21.12 7.09 9.08
N CYS A 171 20.28 6.10 8.75
CA CYS A 171 20.77 4.82 8.21
C CYS A 171 20.66 4.68 6.69
N MET A 172 20.09 5.68 6.01
CA MET A 172 19.81 5.69 4.57
C MET A 172 18.88 4.56 4.10
N GLU A 173 18.22 3.85 5.02
CA GLU A 173 17.31 2.76 4.65
C GLU A 173 15.95 3.29 4.20
N PRO A 174 15.36 2.70 3.16
CA PRO A 174 14.09 3.13 2.61
C PRO A 174 12.93 2.76 3.54
N PHE A 175 11.99 3.69 3.72
CA PHE A 175 10.73 3.48 4.41
C PHE A 175 9.61 4.25 3.71
N PHE A 176 8.36 3.80 3.83
CA PHE A 176 7.22 4.55 3.33
C PHE A 176 6.89 5.72 4.28
N ARG A 177 6.75 6.93 3.74
CA ARG A 177 6.32 8.14 4.43
C ARG A 177 4.82 8.09 4.73
N VAL A 178 4.44 7.13 5.56
CA VAL A 178 3.07 6.96 5.98
C VAL A 178 2.86 7.86 7.20
N ASP A 179 1.84 8.73 7.18
CA ASP A 179 1.34 9.41 8.39
C ASP A 179 0.66 8.40 9.32
N VAL A 180 1.46 7.51 9.91
CA VAL A 180 1.03 6.51 10.89
C VAL A 180 1.40 7.01 12.26
N VAL A 181 0.47 7.76 12.83
CA VAL A 181 0.46 8.26 14.21
C VAL A 181 0.74 7.12 15.24
N ASP A 182 0.60 5.84 14.86
CA ASP A 182 0.75 4.69 15.76
C ASP A 182 1.83 3.66 15.41
N LEU A 183 2.62 3.84 14.34
CA LEU A 183 3.80 2.98 14.13
C LEU A 183 4.96 3.56 14.95
N LYS A 184 5.04 3.15 16.22
CA LYS A 184 6.26 3.33 17.03
C LYS A 184 7.40 2.62 16.31
N CYS A 185 8.14 3.39 15.52
CA CYS A 185 9.35 2.97 14.83
C CYS A 185 10.28 2.27 15.84
N ARG A 186 10.64 1.02 15.57
CA ARG A 186 11.57 0.22 16.39
C ARG A 186 13.00 0.29 15.88
N HIS A 187 13.42 1.45 15.36
CA HIS A 187 14.84 1.75 15.40
C HIS A 187 15.15 2.07 16.86
N SER A 188 15.72 1.12 17.58
CA SER A 188 16.15 1.28 18.98
C SER A 188 17.24 2.34 19.19
N PHE A 189 17.49 3.27 18.26
CA PHE A 189 18.61 4.22 18.32
C PHE A 189 18.34 5.58 17.66
N CYS A 190 17.23 6.25 17.99
CA CYS A 190 17.25 7.71 17.95
C CYS A 190 16.28 8.31 18.97
N LEU A 191 16.80 8.64 20.15
CA LEU A 191 16.11 9.44 21.17
C LEU A 191 15.67 10.81 20.64
N GLU A 192 16.22 11.27 19.50
CA GLU A 192 15.89 12.55 18.88
C GLU A 192 14.57 12.53 18.09
N CYS A 193 14.10 11.37 17.61
CA CYS A 193 12.81 11.29 16.92
C CYS A 193 11.59 11.30 17.88
N LEU A 194 11.78 10.99 19.16
CA LEU A 194 10.71 11.01 20.17
C LEU A 194 10.38 12.41 20.70
N HIS A 195 11.30 13.37 20.54
CA HIS A 195 11.10 14.75 20.96
C HIS A 195 11.11 15.62 19.72
N GLY A 196 9.93 15.93 19.19
CA GLY A 196 9.73 16.85 18.07
C GLY A 196 10.45 18.18 18.29
N LYS A 197 11.71 18.25 17.87
CA LYS A 197 12.50 19.45 17.70
C LYS A 197 13.00 19.45 16.26
N PHE A 198 12.12 19.90 15.38
CA PHE A 198 12.49 20.73 14.25
C PHE A 198 11.56 21.94 14.28
#